data_AF-A0AAW4WHG3-F1
#
_entry.id   AF-A0AAW4WHG3-F1
#
_cell.length_a   1.000
_cell.length_b   1.000
_cell.length_c   1.000
_cell.angle_alpha   90.00
_cell.angle_beta   90.00
_cell.angle_gamma   90.00
#
_symmetry.space_group_name_H-M   'P 1'
#
loop_
_entity.id
_entity.type
_entity.pdbx_description
1 polymer ?
#
loop_
_entity_poly.entity_id
_entity_poly.type
_entity_poly.pdbx_seq_one_letter_code
_entity_poly.pdbx_strand_id
1 'polypeptide(L)'
;MKILANKEIKNLFLSLSLILGCTFFLAEFFLWLSCHRLSLSLLILLLLANSAVCAVCFVYFNRQNQIMEQAISQINAYLDGDRSARIECDDEGELYRLFHSINSLAAVLNAHADNELREKEFLKNTISDISHQLKTPLAALNIYNGLLQDEHDRRLGYAYVRQGAD
;
A
#
# COMPACT_ATOMS: atom_id res chain seq x y z
N MET A 1 6.48 -0.17 24.33
CA MET A 1 5.73 -1.37 24.79
C MET A 1 4.27 -1.25 24.33
N LYS A 2 3.94 -1.73 23.11
CA LYS A 2 2.56 -1.72 22.58
C LYS A 2 1.89 -3.11 22.54
N ILE A 3 2.64 -4.18 22.81
CA ILE A 3 2.12 -5.57 22.82
C ILE A 3 0.99 -5.77 23.84
N LEU A 4 0.97 -5.01 24.93
CA LEU A 4 -0.09 -5.06 25.95
C LEU A 4 -1.31 -4.18 25.62
N ALA A 5 -1.30 -3.44 24.51
CA ALA A 5 -2.44 -2.65 24.08
C ALA A 5 -3.54 -3.54 23.47
N ASN A 6 -3.15 -4.68 22.88
CA ASN A 6 -4.12 -5.64 22.37
C ASN A 6 -4.75 -6.40 23.55
N LYS A 7 -6.06 -6.17 23.76
CA LYS A 7 -6.85 -6.74 24.84
C LYS A 7 -6.83 -8.28 24.83
N GLU A 8 -6.79 -8.90 23.65
CA GLU A 8 -6.73 -10.35 23.49
C GLU A 8 -5.37 -10.91 23.94
N ILE A 9 -4.28 -10.28 23.51
CA ILE A 9 -2.92 -10.67 23.94
C ILE A 9 -2.78 -10.51 25.46
N LYS A 10 -3.27 -9.41 26.02
CA LYS A 10 -3.29 -9.20 27.47
C LYS A 10 -4.09 -10.27 28.20
N ASN A 11 -5.27 -10.63 27.69
CA ASN A 11 -6.10 -11.69 28.27
C ASN A 11 -5.43 -13.06 28.17
N LEU A 12 -4.72 -13.36 27.08
CA LEU A 12 -3.95 -14.60 26.92
C LEU A 12 -2.77 -14.67 27.91
N PHE A 13 -2.02 -13.58 28.08
CA PHE A 13 -0.95 -13.54 29.11
C PHE A 13 -1.52 -13.67 30.52
N LEU A 14 -2.66 -13.02 30.77
CA LEU A 14 -3.32 -13.09 32.07
C LEU A 14 -3.84 -14.50 32.37
N SER A 15 -4.48 -15.17 31.40
CA SER A 15 -4.95 -16.54 31.57
C SER A 15 -3.81 -17.54 31.70
N LEU A 16 -2.73 -17.40 30.91
CA LEU A 16 -1.53 -18.24 31.01
C LEU A 16 -0.87 -18.08 32.38
N SER A 17 -0.72 -16.85 32.85
CA SER A 17 -0.13 -16.56 34.18
C SER A 17 -1.01 -17.10 35.31
N LEU A 18 -2.34 -17.06 35.16
CA LEU A 18 -3.29 -17.67 36.10
C LEU A 18 -3.14 -19.19 36.15
N ILE A 19 -3.05 -19.85 34.99
CA ILE A 19 -2.88 -21.30 34.92
C ILE A 19 -1.55 -21.70 35.56
N LEU A 20 -0.44 -21.06 35.19
CA LEU A 20 0.88 -21.34 35.75
C LEU A 20 0.90 -21.09 37.26
N GLY A 21 0.32 -19.99 37.73
CA GLY A 21 0.15 -19.70 39.14
C GLY A 21 -0.66 -20.78 39.87
N CYS A 22 -1.83 -21.18 39.34
CA CYS A 22 -2.63 -22.25 39.90
C CYS A 22 -1.85 -23.58 39.97
N THR A 23 -1.14 -23.96 38.90
CA THR A 23 -0.33 -25.19 38.91
C THR A 23 0.80 -25.15 39.94
N PHE A 24 1.42 -23.99 40.13
CA PHE A 24 2.43 -23.76 41.17
C PHE A 24 1.83 -23.90 42.58
N PHE A 25 0.72 -23.21 42.86
CA PHE A 25 0.04 -23.30 44.16
C PHE A 25 -0.47 -24.70 44.47
N LEU A 26 -1.03 -25.42 43.48
CA LEU A 26 -1.48 -26.80 43.66
C LEU A 26 -0.31 -27.74 43.95
N ALA A 27 0.84 -27.57 43.27
CA ALA A 27 2.04 -28.37 43.51
C ALA A 27 2.60 -28.16 44.93
N GLU A 28 2.71 -26.90 45.37
CA GLU A 28 3.15 -26.55 46.72
C GLU A 28 2.18 -27.08 47.80
N PHE A 29 0.87 -26.94 47.59
CA PHE A 29 -0.15 -27.44 48.51
C PHE A 29 -0.13 -28.97 48.64
N PHE A 30 0.04 -29.68 47.53
CA PHE A 30 0.14 -31.15 47.52
C PHE A 30 1.41 -31.66 48.21
N LEU A 31 2.55 -30.99 48.00
CA LEU A 31 3.81 -31.30 48.68
C LEU A 31 3.73 -31.06 50.19
N TRP A 32 3.08 -29.96 50.60
CA TRP A 32 2.83 -29.66 52.00
C TRP A 32 1.98 -30.75 52.67
N LEU A 33 0.91 -31.21 52.00
CA LEU A 33 0.04 -32.28 52.50
C LEU A 33 0.76 -33.64 52.59
N SER A 34 1.60 -33.97 51.60
CA SER A 34 2.23 -35.29 51.49
C SER A 34 3.47 -35.45 52.38
N CYS A 35 4.33 -34.43 52.45
CA CYS A 35 5.64 -34.54 53.10
C CYS A 35 5.77 -33.74 54.40
N HIS A 36 4.78 -32.89 54.74
CA HIS A 36 4.82 -31.96 55.90
C HIS A 36 6.14 -31.15 56.01
N ARG A 37 6.86 -30.99 54.89
CA ARG A 37 8.16 -30.33 54.79
C ARG A 37 8.18 -29.51 53.51
N LEU A 38 8.45 -28.21 53.65
CA LEU A 38 8.65 -27.30 52.52
C LEU A 38 10.12 -27.33 52.10
N SER A 39 10.40 -27.81 50.89
CA SER A 39 11.75 -27.76 50.32
C SER A 39 11.92 -26.52 49.45
N LEU A 40 12.66 -25.51 49.95
CA LEU A 40 12.91 -24.26 49.23
C LEU A 40 13.57 -24.46 47.85
N SER A 41 14.38 -25.50 47.69
CA SER A 41 15.06 -25.82 46.43
C SER A 41 14.08 -26.18 45.31
N LEU A 42 13.01 -26.93 45.60
CA LEU A 42 11.99 -27.29 44.61
C LEU A 42 11.12 -26.08 44.23
N LEU A 43 10.81 -25.22 45.19
CA LEU A 43 10.06 -23.98 44.97
C LEU A 43 10.78 -23.07 43.97
N ILE A 44 12.09 -22.85 44.20
CA ILE A 44 12.91 -22.03 43.30
C ILE A 44 12.97 -22.67 41.90
N LEU A 45 13.12 -23.99 41.81
CA LEU A 45 13.16 -24.70 40.52
C LEU A 45 11.85 -24.53 39.73
N LEU A 46 10.70 -24.69 40.39
CA LEU A 46 9.39 -24.49 39.76
C LEU A 46 9.17 -23.04 39.34
N LEU A 47 9.58 -22.07 40.16
CA LEU A 47 9.47 -20.65 39.83
C LEU A 47 10.30 -20.30 38.58
N LEU A 48 11.54 -20.81 38.50
CA LEU A 48 12.41 -20.62 37.34
C LEU A 48 11.83 -21.25 36.07
N ALA A 49 11.27 -22.46 36.17
CA ALA A 49 10.63 -23.13 35.03
C ALA A 49 9.43 -22.33 34.51
N ASN A 50 8.53 -21.88 35.39
CA ASN A 50 7.37 -21.07 35.01
C ASN A 50 7.79 -19.71 34.42
N SER A 51 8.81 -19.06 35.01
CA SER A 51 9.35 -17.80 34.49
C SER A 51 9.95 -17.97 33.09
N ALA A 52 10.67 -19.07 32.84
CA ALA A 52 11.23 -19.37 31.53
C ALA A 52 10.14 -19.55 30.47
N VAL A 53 9.07 -20.29 30.77
CA VAL A 53 7.92 -20.45 29.86
C VAL A 53 7.29 -19.10 29.52
N CYS A 54 7.01 -18.26 30.53
CA CYS A 54 6.48 -16.91 30.33
C CYS A 54 7.39 -16.04 29.47
N ALA A 55 8.71 -16.10 29.70
CA ALA A 55 9.69 -15.32 28.94
C ALA A 55 9.72 -15.74 27.46
N VAL A 56 9.72 -17.04 27.16
CA VAL A 56 9.68 -17.56 25.79
C VAL A 56 8.42 -17.10 25.07
N CYS A 57 7.24 -17.23 25.70
CA CYS A 57 5.99 -16.74 25.15
C CYS A 57 6.05 -15.22 24.87
N PHE A 58 6.58 -14.43 25.81
CA PHE A 58 6.70 -12.99 25.66
C PHE A 58 7.58 -12.59 24.47
N VAL A 59 8.75 -13.23 24.31
CA VAL A 59 9.66 -12.97 23.19
C VAL A 59 9.00 -13.32 21.86
N TYR A 60 8.32 -14.46 21.79
CA TYR A 60 7.61 -14.89 20.58
C TYR A 60 6.55 -13.87 20.14
N PHE A 61 5.66 -13.46 21.05
CA PHE A 61 4.60 -12.47 20.73
C PHE A 61 5.18 -11.10 20.37
N ASN A 62 6.24 -10.67 21.05
CA ASN A 62 6.91 -9.41 20.73
C ASN A 62 7.48 -9.42 19.31
N ARG A 63 8.18 -10.50 18.93
CA ARG A 63 8.70 -10.68 17.58
C ARG A 63 7.58 -10.65 16.54
N GLN A 64 6.47 -11.34 16.78
CA GLN A 64 5.34 -11.35 15.87
C GLN A 64 4.69 -9.96 15.71
N ASN A 65 4.58 -9.19 16.80
CA ASN A 65 4.05 -7.83 16.74
C ASN A 65 4.98 -6.89 15.95
N GLN A 66 6.30 -7.06 16.07
CA GLN A 66 7.26 -6.26 15.29
C GLN A 66 7.14 -6.51 13.79
N ILE A 67 7.00 -7.76 13.36
CA ILE A 67 6.78 -8.11 11.95
C ILE A 67 5.51 -7.43 11.44
N MET A 68 4.43 -7.46 12.23
CA MET A 68 3.17 -6.82 11.86
C MET A 68 3.28 -5.29 11.79
N GLU A 69 4.00 -4.65 12.71
CA GLU A 69 4.25 -3.20 12.67
C GLU A 69 5.08 -2.81 11.44
N GLN A 70 6.09 -3.62 11.07
CA GLN A 70 6.88 -3.40 9.85
C GLN A 70 6.00 -3.53 8.59
N ALA A 71 5.16 -4.56 8.51
CA ALA A 71 4.23 -4.72 7.39
C ALA A 71 3.28 -3.51 7.24
N ILE A 72 2.72 -3.02 8.35
CA ILE A 72 1.87 -1.81 8.34
C ILE A 72 2.67 -0.59 7.87
N SER A 73 3.92 -0.43 8.32
CA SER A 73 4.77 0.67 7.87
C SER A 73 5.02 0.62 6.37
N GLN A 74 5.26 -0.55 5.79
CA GLN A 74 5.45 -0.71 4.35
C GLN A 74 4.17 -0.42 3.56
N ILE A 75 3.01 -0.82 4.07
CA ILE A 75 1.71 -0.49 3.47
C ILE A 75 1.49 1.03 3.48
N ASN A 76 1.76 1.70 4.61
CA ASN A 76 1.62 3.15 4.69
C ASN A 76 2.59 3.87 3.75
N ALA A 77 3.85 3.41 3.65
CA ALA A 77 4.80 3.94 2.68
C ALA A 77 4.30 3.79 1.23
N TYR A 78 3.69 2.65 0.91
CA TYR A 78 3.05 2.44 -0.39
C TYR A 78 1.89 3.43 -0.64
N LEU A 79 1.04 3.65 0.36
CA LEU A 79 -0.07 4.61 0.29
C LEU A 79 0.41 6.06 0.18
N ASP A 80 1.54 6.41 0.81
CA ASP A 80 2.18 7.73 0.72
C ASP A 80 2.87 7.96 -0.64
N GLY A 81 2.87 6.98 -1.54
CA GLY A 81 3.29 7.10 -2.93
C GLY A 81 4.58 6.34 -3.28
N ASP A 82 5.18 5.62 -2.34
CA ASP A 82 6.30 4.73 -2.66
C ASP A 82 5.80 3.44 -3.33
N ARG A 83 5.69 3.48 -4.66
CA ARG A 83 5.25 2.35 -5.48
C ARG A 83 6.15 1.10 -5.38
N SER A 84 7.34 1.23 -4.78
CA SER A 84 8.31 0.14 -4.61
C SER A 84 8.27 -0.52 -3.23
N ALA A 85 7.57 0.08 -2.27
CA ALA A 85 7.42 -0.47 -0.93
C ALA A 85 6.76 -1.85 -1.00
N ARG A 86 7.43 -2.86 -0.46
CA ARG A 86 6.98 -4.25 -0.43
C ARG A 86 7.13 -4.82 0.97
N ILE A 87 6.19 -5.68 1.33
CA ILE A 87 6.23 -6.41 2.59
C ILE A 87 7.05 -7.69 2.39
N GLU A 88 7.94 -8.02 3.31
CA GLU A 88 8.71 -9.27 3.28
C GLU A 88 7.77 -10.47 3.46
N CYS A 89 7.85 -11.46 2.55
CA CYS A 89 6.90 -12.58 2.50
C CYS A 89 7.56 -13.95 2.27
N ASP A 90 8.83 -14.13 2.63
CA ASP A 90 9.64 -15.32 2.29
C ASP A 90 9.42 -16.53 3.22
N ASP A 91 8.67 -16.36 4.30
CA ASP A 91 8.40 -17.42 5.29
C ASP A 91 7.07 -18.16 5.03
N GLU A 92 6.98 -19.39 5.55
CA GLU A 92 5.75 -20.18 5.52
C GLU A 92 4.75 -19.73 6.59
N GLY A 93 3.47 -19.64 6.24
CA GLY A 93 2.37 -19.37 7.16
C GLY A 93 1.27 -18.50 6.57
N GLU A 94 0.07 -18.56 7.15
CA GLU A 94 -1.09 -17.78 6.69
C GLU A 94 -0.84 -16.27 6.70
N LEU A 95 -0.06 -15.78 7.67
CA LEU A 95 0.32 -14.36 7.74
C LEU A 95 1.17 -13.93 6.54
N TYR A 96 2.14 -14.76 6.12
CA TYR A 96 3.00 -14.45 4.98
C TYR A 96 2.27 -14.64 3.65
N ARG A 97 1.30 -15.57 3.56
CA ARG A 97 0.35 -15.64 2.43
C ARG A 97 -0.49 -14.39 2.29
N LEU A 98 -0.94 -13.81 3.41
CA LEU A 98 -1.62 -12.52 3.41
C LEU A 98 -0.68 -11.41 2.91
N PHE A 99 0.56 -11.34 3.39
CA PHE A 99 1.54 -10.35 2.91
C PHE A 99 1.82 -10.47 1.41
N HIS A 100 1.94 -11.69 0.90
CA HIS A 100 2.07 -11.94 -0.54
C HIS A 100 0.86 -11.43 -1.32
N SER A 101 -0.35 -11.71 -0.82
CA SER A 101 -1.60 -11.24 -1.45
C SER A 101 -1.69 -9.72 -1.50
N ILE A 102 -1.23 -9.04 -0.44
CA ILE A 102 -1.15 -7.57 -0.38
C ILE A 102 -0.13 -7.05 -1.40
N ASN A 103 1.06 -7.65 -1.48
CA ASN A 103 2.07 -7.28 -2.48
C ASN A 103 1.56 -7.46 -3.92
N SER A 104 0.81 -8.54 -4.19
CA SER A 104 0.18 -8.76 -5.49
C SER A 104 -0.86 -7.69 -5.81
N LEU A 105 -1.65 -7.26 -4.82
CA LEU A 105 -2.62 -6.18 -4.98
C LEU A 105 -1.92 -4.86 -5.30
N ALA A 106 -0.83 -4.53 -4.59
CA ALA A 106 -0.01 -3.34 -4.88
C ALA A 106 0.58 -3.38 -6.31
N ALA A 107 1.02 -4.55 -6.78
CA ALA A 107 1.52 -4.71 -8.14
C ALA A 107 0.44 -4.47 -9.20
N VAL A 108 -0.77 -4.99 -8.98
CA VAL A 108 -1.92 -4.76 -9.87
C VAL A 108 -2.32 -3.28 -9.90
N LEU A 109 -2.36 -2.61 -8.74
CA LEU A 109 -2.64 -1.17 -8.66
C LEU A 109 -1.61 -0.34 -9.42
N ASN A 110 -0.31 -0.64 -9.25
CA ASN A 110 0.75 0.02 -9.99
C ASN A 110 0.60 -0.16 -11.51
N ALA A 111 0.29 -1.39 -11.96
CA ALA A 111 0.07 -1.67 -13.38
C ALA A 111 -1.14 -0.91 -13.95
N HIS A 112 -2.23 -0.78 -13.17
CA HIS A 112 -3.38 0.03 -13.56
C HIS A 112 -3.04 1.52 -13.68
N ALA A 113 -2.29 2.07 -12.72
CA ALA A 113 -1.87 3.48 -12.76
C ALA A 113 -0.97 3.77 -13.98
N ASP A 114 -0.05 2.86 -14.31
CA ASP A 114 0.81 3.01 -15.49
C ASP A 114 0.04 2.88 -16.81
N ASN A 115 -0.95 1.99 -16.88
CA ASN A 115 -1.82 1.87 -18.05
C ASN A 115 -2.67 3.12 -18.25
N GLU A 116 -3.22 3.70 -17.19
CA GLU A 116 -4.02 4.94 -17.29
C GLU A 116 -3.18 6.12 -17.80
N LEU A 117 -1.92 6.22 -17.35
CA LEU A 117 -0.97 7.22 -17.87
C LEU A 117 -0.68 7.01 -19.36
N ARG A 118 -0.44 5.75 -19.78
CA ARG A 118 -0.22 5.42 -21.19
C ARG A 118 -1.44 5.73 -22.05
N GLU A 119 -2.65 5.44 -21.58
CA GLU A 119 -3.87 5.78 -22.31
C GLU A 119 -4.04 7.29 -22.49
N LYS A 120 -3.77 8.09 -21.44
CA LYS A 120 -3.81 9.56 -21.52
C LYS A 120 -2.79 10.09 -22.52
N GLU A 121 -1.58 9.55 -22.52
CA GLU A 121 -0.53 9.96 -23.45
C GLU A 121 -0.87 9.56 -24.89
N PHE A 122 -1.38 8.34 -25.09
CA PHE A 122 -1.86 7.87 -26.38
C PHE A 122 -2.97 8.77 -26.94
N LEU A 123 -3.96 9.12 -26.12
CA LEU A 123 -5.06 9.99 -26.53
C LEU A 123 -4.56 11.40 -26.88
N LYS A 124 -3.65 11.96 -26.06
CA LYS A 124 -3.03 13.27 -26.33
C LYS A 124 -2.29 13.27 -27.67
N ASN A 125 -1.48 12.26 -27.93
CA ASN A 125 -0.73 12.14 -29.18
C ASN A 125 -1.67 11.97 -30.37
N THR A 126 -2.71 11.14 -30.24
CA THR A 126 -3.73 10.95 -31.27
C THR A 126 -4.45 12.26 -31.60
N ILE A 127 -4.87 13.04 -30.59
CA ILE A 127 -5.52 14.34 -30.81
C ILE A 127 -4.56 15.33 -31.47
N SER A 128 -3.30 15.36 -31.05
CA SER A 128 -2.28 16.21 -31.65
C SER A 128 -2.07 15.89 -33.13
N ASP A 129 -1.99 14.61 -33.48
CA ASP A 129 -1.84 14.14 -34.85
C ASP A 129 -3.06 14.50 -35.70
N ILE A 130 -4.28 14.26 -35.19
CA ILE A 130 -5.51 14.67 -35.88
C ILE A 130 -5.52 16.18 -36.10
N SER A 131 -5.17 16.98 -35.07
CA SER A 131 -5.11 18.44 -35.18
C SER A 131 -4.11 18.90 -36.23
N HIS A 132 -2.93 18.27 -36.27
CA HIS A 132 -1.91 18.55 -37.28
C HIS A 132 -2.42 18.21 -38.69
N GLN A 133 -3.02 17.03 -38.86
CA GLN A 133 -3.60 16.59 -40.13
C GLN A 133 -4.72 17.50 -40.62
N LEU A 134 -5.50 18.11 -39.73
CA LEU A 134 -6.56 19.05 -40.09
C LEU A 134 -6.06 20.47 -40.39
N LYS A 135 -4.99 20.93 -39.73
CA LYS A 135 -4.42 22.27 -39.96
C LYS A 135 -3.95 22.47 -41.40
N THR A 136 -3.34 21.45 -42.02
CA THR A 136 -2.80 21.54 -43.39
C THR A 136 -3.87 21.79 -44.47
N PRO A 137 -4.94 20.98 -44.59
CA PRO A 137 -6.01 21.24 -45.57
C PRO A 137 -6.78 22.52 -45.24
N LEU A 138 -6.95 22.87 -43.96
CA LEU A 138 -7.61 24.13 -43.58
C LEU A 138 -6.79 25.36 -43.99
N ALA A 139 -5.47 25.32 -43.85
CA ALA A 139 -4.59 26.38 -44.33
C ALA A 139 -4.65 26.50 -45.86
N ALA A 140 -4.67 25.39 -46.59
CA ALA A 140 -4.83 25.39 -48.04
C ALA A 140 -6.17 26.02 -48.47
N LEU A 141 -7.28 25.66 -47.80
CA LEU A 141 -8.59 26.27 -48.02
C LEU A 141 -8.59 27.78 -47.72
N ASN A 142 -7.95 28.20 -46.64
CA ASN A 142 -7.87 29.61 -46.27
C ASN A 142 -7.07 30.44 -47.29
N ILE A 143 -5.97 29.87 -47.81
CA ILE A 143 -5.20 30.47 -48.91
C ILE A 143 -6.09 30.59 -50.16
N TYR A 144 -6.82 29.53 -50.52
CA TYR A 144 -7.72 29.54 -51.67
C TYR A 144 -8.80 30.63 -51.55
N ASN A 145 -9.40 30.77 -50.37
CA ASN A 145 -10.42 31.77 -50.12
C ASN A 145 -9.84 33.20 -50.16
N GLY A 146 -8.62 33.39 -49.63
CA GLY A 146 -7.91 34.67 -49.71
C GLY A 146 -7.58 35.08 -51.15
N LEU A 147 -7.16 34.15 -52.00
CA LEU A 147 -6.94 34.41 -53.43
C LEU A 147 -8.24 34.83 -54.14
N LEU A 148 -9.35 34.17 -53.84
CA LEU A 148 -10.66 34.51 -54.41
C LEU A 148 -11.16 35.89 -53.97
N GLN A 149 -10.95 36.26 -52.70
CA GLN A 149 -11.28 37.60 -52.20
C GLN A 149 -10.43 38.69 -52.87
N ASP A 150 -9.12 38.46 -53.02
CA ASP A 150 -8.22 39.41 -53.67
C ASP A 150 -8.54 39.61 -55.16
N GLU A 151 -8.95 38.55 -55.87
CA GLU A 151 -9.47 38.69 -57.24
C GLU A 151 -10.79 39.48 -57.30
N HIS A 152 -11.69 39.28 -56.34
CA HIS A 152 -12.95 39.99 -56.26
C HIS A 152 -12.74 41.50 -56.04
N ASP A 153 -11.87 41.87 -55.08
CA ASP A 153 -11.55 43.26 -54.77
C ASP A 153 -10.85 43.95 -55.95
N ARG A 154 -9.92 43.27 -56.63
CA ARG A 154 -9.31 43.79 -57.85
C ARG A 154 -10.34 44.04 -58.95
N ARG A 155 -11.28 43.12 -59.17
CA ARG A 155 -12.36 43.32 -60.17
C ARG A 155 -13.26 44.51 -59.84
N LEU A 156 -13.61 44.71 -58.57
CA LEU A 156 -14.37 45.89 -58.12
C LEU A 156 -13.57 47.18 -58.34
N GLY A 157 -12.27 47.18 -58.04
CA GLY A 157 -11.39 48.32 -58.30
C GLY A 157 -11.31 48.68 -59.80
N TYR A 158 -11.16 47.69 -60.68
CA TYR A 158 -11.17 47.92 -62.14
C TYR A 158 -12.52 48.43 -62.65
N ALA A 159 -13.64 47.95 -62.08
CA ALA A 159 -14.97 48.45 -62.43
C ALA A 159 -15.17 49.91 -62.00
N TYR A 160 -14.68 50.30 -60.82
CA TYR A 160 -14.74 51.67 -60.30
C TYR A 160 -13.90 52.65 -61.13
N VAL A 161 -12.68 52.27 -61.49
CA VAL A 161 -11.80 53.07 -62.38
C VAL A 161 -12.43 53.25 -63.76
N ARG A 162 -13.15 52.24 -64.26
CA ARG A 162 -13.84 52.31 -65.54
C ARG A 162 -15.07 53.22 -65.51
N GLN A 163 -15.76 53.33 -64.37
CA GLN A 163 -16.92 54.20 -64.20
C GLN A 163 -16.59 55.67 -63.90
N GLY A 164 -15.35 55.97 -63.46
CA GLY A 164 -14.86 57.34 -63.25
C GLY A 164 -14.06 57.92 -64.41
N ALA A 165 -13.92 57.19 -65.51
CA ALA A 165 -13.23 57.62 -66.73
C ALA A 165 -14.21 58.02 -67.87
N ASP A 166 -15.51 57.91 -67.62
CA ASP A 166 -16.62 58.42 -68.44
C ASP A 166 -17.23 59.67 -67.76
#